data_AF-A0A7C1MUQ2-F1
#
_entry.id   AF-A0A7C1MUQ2-F1
#
_cell.length_a   1.000
_cell.length_b   1.000
_cell.length_c   1.000
_cell.angle_alpha   90.00
_cell.angle_beta   90.00
_cell.angle_gamma   90.00
#
_symmetry.space_group_name_H-M   'P 1'
#
loop_
_entity.id
_entity.type
_entity.pdbx_description
1 polymer ?
#
loop_
_entity_poly.entity_id
_entity_poly.type
_entity_poly.pdbx_seq_one_letter_code
_entity_poly.pdbx_strand_id
1 'polypeptide(L)'
;MESPVTDISPAQAPLLNLIGHDRQALEAYFASMGEKAFRATQVLKWVHQQGVYDFSAMTNLSKSLRTSLTSQAAFVVPEIINDQISEDGTRKWLLRLEDGNSIETVFIPESGRGTLCVSSQVGCALNCSFCATARQGFNRNLTAAEIIGQLRLANQLLVSTDNKRPVTNVVMMGMGEPLLNYNNVIQAMTLMQEDFAYGLSKRRVTLSTSGLLPEMQSLSKDCPVSLAVSLHAPDDELRNKLVPINRRYPVLKLMQACRDYTKGLPHQKVT
;
A
#
# COMPACT_ATOMS: atom_id res chain seq x y z
N MET A 1 8.43 -37.94 43.42
CA MET A 1 7.51 -37.05 42.69
C MET A 1 8.31 -36.44 41.55
N GLU A 2 8.32 -37.12 40.41
CA GLU A 2 8.90 -36.58 39.17
C GLU A 2 7.98 -35.46 38.69
N SER A 3 8.54 -34.25 38.56
CA SER A 3 7.85 -33.13 37.94
C SER A 3 7.86 -33.32 36.43
N PRO A 4 6.74 -33.22 35.72
CA PRO A 4 6.73 -33.38 34.28
C PRO A 4 7.42 -32.17 33.63
N VAL A 5 8.47 -32.48 32.86
CA VAL A 5 9.11 -31.55 31.94
C VAL A 5 8.06 -31.11 30.93
N THR A 6 7.71 -29.83 30.95
CA THR A 6 6.85 -29.23 29.92
C THR A 6 7.65 -29.19 28.64
N ASP A 7 7.26 -30.04 27.69
CA ASP A 7 7.79 -30.08 26.33
C ASP A 7 7.38 -28.78 25.61
N ILE A 8 8.26 -27.78 25.65
CA ILE A 8 8.09 -26.54 24.89
C ILE A 8 8.53 -26.87 23.46
N SER A 9 7.59 -27.38 22.66
CA SER A 9 7.76 -27.44 21.21
C SER A 9 8.13 -26.04 20.71
N PRO A 10 9.23 -25.87 19.95
CA PRO A 10 9.61 -24.56 19.45
C PRO A 10 8.48 -24.03 18.56
N ALA A 11 7.96 -22.85 18.89
CA ALA A 11 6.99 -22.16 18.06
C ALA A 11 7.53 -22.08 16.62
N GLN A 12 6.79 -22.64 15.65
CA GLN A 12 7.14 -22.53 14.25
C GLN A 12 7.35 -21.05 13.90
N ALA A 13 8.47 -20.74 13.24
CA ALA A 13 8.73 -19.39 12.75
C ALA A 13 7.53 -18.92 11.91
N PRO A 14 7.09 -17.66 12.07
CA PRO A 14 5.95 -17.16 11.32
C PRO A 14 6.24 -17.22 9.81
N LEU A 15 5.24 -17.62 9.02
CA LEU A 15 5.34 -17.71 7.57
C LEU A 15 5.62 -16.33 6.97
N LEU A 16 6.45 -16.29 5.92
CA LEU A 16 6.73 -15.05 5.20
C LEU A 16 5.50 -14.64 4.37
N ASN A 17 4.94 -13.46 4.64
CA ASN A 17 3.84 -12.94 3.83
C ASN A 17 4.35 -12.35 2.50
N LEU A 18 4.07 -13.04 1.40
CA LEU A 18 4.58 -12.68 0.08
C LEU A 18 3.70 -11.67 -0.67
N ILE A 19 2.50 -11.33 -0.18
CA ILE A 19 1.56 -10.50 -0.95
C ILE A 19 2.08 -9.08 -1.23
N GLY A 20 2.96 -8.57 -0.35
CA GLY A 20 3.60 -7.27 -0.49
C GLY A 20 4.88 -7.26 -1.30
N HIS A 21 5.38 -8.42 -1.74
CA HIS A 21 6.65 -8.49 -2.47
C HIS A 21 6.42 -8.07 -3.92
N ASP A 22 7.10 -7.00 -4.35
CA ASP A 22 7.16 -6.64 -5.77
C ASP A 22 7.89 -7.71 -6.60
N ARG A 23 7.90 -7.53 -7.93
CA ARG A 23 8.52 -8.51 -8.84
C ARG A 23 9.99 -8.76 -8.52
N GLN A 24 10.76 -7.72 -8.21
CA GLN A 24 12.19 -7.86 -7.90
C GLN A 24 12.40 -8.60 -6.58
N ALA A 25 11.61 -8.29 -5.55
CA ALA A 25 11.65 -8.97 -4.26
C ALA A 25 11.24 -10.45 -4.39
N LEU A 26 10.22 -10.76 -5.20
CA LEU A 26 9.84 -12.14 -5.49
C LEU A 26 10.92 -12.88 -6.31
N GLU A 27 11.54 -12.23 -7.29
CA GLU A 27 12.65 -12.82 -8.05
C GLU A 27 13.82 -13.18 -7.13
N ALA A 28 14.17 -12.29 -6.20
CA ALA A 28 15.20 -12.55 -5.20
C ALA A 28 14.81 -13.70 -4.24
N TYR A 29 13.55 -13.73 -3.79
CA TYR A 29 13.03 -14.82 -2.96
C TYR A 29 13.13 -16.17 -3.68
N PHE A 30 12.65 -16.27 -4.92
CA PHE A 30 12.74 -17.50 -5.71
C PHE A 30 14.19 -17.90 -6.02
N ALA A 31 15.06 -16.93 -6.29
CA ALA A 31 16.49 -17.21 -6.49
C ALA A 31 17.13 -17.85 -5.24
N SER A 32 16.75 -17.40 -4.04
CA SER A 32 17.23 -17.97 -2.77
C SER A 32 16.82 -19.43 -2.57
N MET A 33 15.73 -19.86 -3.22
CA MET A 33 15.24 -21.24 -3.23
C MET A 33 15.78 -22.07 -4.41
N GLY A 34 16.65 -21.50 -5.25
CA GLY A 34 17.15 -22.15 -6.47
C GLY A 34 16.15 -22.17 -7.64
N GLU A 35 15.07 -21.40 -7.55
CA GLU A 35 14.04 -21.30 -8.60
C GLU A 35 14.37 -20.20 -9.63
N LYS A 36 13.76 -20.30 -10.81
CA LYS A 36 13.96 -19.34 -11.90
C LYS A 36 13.10 -18.08 -11.72
N ALA A 37 13.60 -16.93 -12.17
CA ALA A 37 12.95 -15.62 -12.05
C ALA A 37 11.49 -15.58 -12.53
N PHE A 38 11.13 -16.33 -13.60
CA PHE A 38 9.76 -16.35 -14.12
C PHE A 38 8.71 -16.88 -13.11
N ARG A 39 9.12 -17.59 -12.05
CA ARG A 39 8.23 -18.00 -10.95
C ARG A 39 7.59 -16.81 -10.25
N ALA A 40 8.32 -15.70 -10.12
CA ALA A 40 7.80 -14.45 -9.57
C ALA A 40 6.57 -13.97 -10.36
N THR A 41 6.69 -13.92 -11.70
CA THR A 41 5.59 -13.52 -12.59
C THR A 41 4.39 -14.46 -12.48
N GLN A 42 4.60 -15.78 -12.35
CA GLN A 42 3.51 -16.74 -12.17
C GLN A 42 2.75 -16.46 -10.87
N VAL A 43 3.46 -16.30 -9.76
CA VAL A 43 2.84 -16.02 -8.45
C VAL A 43 2.13 -14.67 -8.43
N LEU A 44 2.73 -13.61 -8.99
CA LEU A 44 2.07 -12.31 -9.09
C LEU A 44 0.71 -12.40 -9.79
N LYS A 45 0.63 -13.11 -10.92
CA LYS A 45 -0.62 -13.30 -11.67
C LYS A 45 -1.65 -14.07 -10.86
N TRP A 46 -1.25 -15.16 -10.19
CA TRP A 46 -2.18 -15.92 -9.36
C TRP A 46 -2.77 -15.07 -8.23
N VAL A 47 -1.93 -14.31 -7.54
CA VAL A 47 -2.35 -13.57 -6.34
C VAL A 47 -3.11 -12.29 -6.68
N HIS A 48 -2.56 -11.47 -7.58
CA HIS A 48 -3.08 -10.11 -7.82
C HIS A 48 -4.06 -10.03 -8.99
N GLN A 49 -3.96 -10.90 -10.00
CA GLN A 49 -4.92 -10.92 -11.12
C GLN A 49 -6.06 -11.90 -10.89
N GLN A 50 -5.75 -13.11 -10.42
CA GLN A 50 -6.74 -14.18 -10.26
C GLN A 50 -7.28 -14.28 -8.83
N GLY A 51 -6.57 -13.69 -7.87
CA GLY A 51 -7.04 -13.63 -6.50
C GLY A 51 -6.86 -14.90 -5.67
N VAL A 52 -5.96 -15.79 -6.08
CA VAL A 52 -5.69 -17.09 -5.45
C VAL A 52 -4.58 -16.96 -4.42
N TYR A 53 -4.87 -17.33 -3.17
CA TYR A 53 -3.92 -17.33 -2.06
C TYR A 53 -3.41 -18.72 -1.67
N ASP A 54 -4.01 -19.77 -2.21
CA ASP A 54 -3.56 -21.14 -1.97
C ASP A 54 -2.50 -21.55 -3.01
N PHE A 55 -1.27 -21.79 -2.56
CA PHE A 55 -0.21 -22.31 -3.42
C PHE A 55 -0.59 -23.63 -4.08
N SER A 56 -1.40 -24.47 -3.43
CA SER A 56 -1.81 -25.77 -3.96
C SER A 56 -2.59 -25.64 -5.28
N ALA A 57 -3.36 -24.56 -5.43
CA ALA A 57 -4.17 -24.24 -6.60
C ALA A 57 -3.36 -23.68 -7.78
N MET A 58 -2.09 -23.30 -7.58
CA MET A 58 -1.24 -22.71 -8.62
C MET A 58 -0.68 -23.79 -9.57
N THR A 59 -1.51 -24.27 -10.50
CA THR A 59 -1.23 -25.48 -11.33
C THR A 59 -0.02 -25.38 -12.25
N ASN A 60 0.44 -24.17 -12.56
CA ASN A 60 1.65 -23.93 -13.37
C ASN A 60 2.95 -23.91 -12.54
N LEU A 61 2.86 -24.17 -11.23
CA LEU A 61 3.99 -24.43 -10.33
C LEU A 61 4.19 -25.96 -10.17
N SER A 62 5.46 -26.38 -10.07
CA SER A 62 5.76 -27.79 -9.80
C SER A 62 5.17 -28.22 -8.45
N LYS A 63 4.90 -29.52 -8.29
CA LYS A 63 4.39 -30.04 -7.01
C LYS A 63 5.37 -29.76 -5.86
N SER A 64 6.67 -29.96 -6.11
CA SER A 64 7.73 -29.69 -5.12
C SER A 64 7.75 -28.22 -4.69
N LEU A 65 7.63 -27.29 -5.63
CA LEU A 65 7.63 -25.86 -5.32
C LEU A 65 6.39 -25.47 -4.50
N ARG A 66 5.21 -25.98 -4.87
CA ARG A 66 3.98 -25.73 -4.10
C ARG A 66 4.12 -26.21 -2.65
N THR A 67 4.60 -27.43 -2.44
CA THR A 67 4.85 -27.97 -1.09
C THR A 67 5.85 -27.11 -0.31
N SER A 68 6.93 -26.67 -0.95
CA SER A 68 7.96 -25.82 -0.32
C SER A 68 7.42 -24.44 0.08
N LEU A 69 6.59 -23.83 -0.77
CA LEU A 69 5.97 -22.53 -0.49
C LEU A 69 4.95 -22.63 0.65
N THR A 70 4.11 -23.67 0.66
CA THR A 70 3.11 -23.89 1.72
C THR A 70 3.72 -23.98 3.12
N SER A 71 4.97 -24.44 3.26
CA SER A 71 5.64 -24.53 4.57
C SER A 71 6.43 -23.28 4.98
N GLN A 72 6.63 -22.31 4.08
CA GLN A 72 7.54 -21.17 4.30
C GLN A 72 6.89 -19.80 4.10
N ALA A 73 5.81 -19.74 3.33
CA ALA A 73 5.18 -18.51 2.90
C ALA A 73 3.66 -18.58 3.01
N ALA A 74 3.05 -17.41 3.03
CA ALA A 74 1.61 -17.23 2.97
C ALA A 74 1.26 -15.96 2.20
N PHE A 75 -0.04 -15.81 1.88
CA PHE A 75 -0.61 -14.53 1.46
C PHE A 75 -1.66 -14.14 2.49
N VAL A 76 -1.36 -13.12 3.28
CA VAL A 76 -2.25 -12.62 4.32
C VAL A 76 -2.61 -11.17 4.01
N VAL A 77 -3.90 -10.88 4.00
CA VAL A 77 -4.45 -9.53 3.85
C VAL A 77 -5.11 -9.11 5.17
N PRO A 78 -5.29 -7.78 5.41
CA PRO A 78 -6.05 -7.31 6.56
C PRO A 78 -7.46 -7.91 6.65
N GLU A 79 -7.97 -8.06 7.86
CA GLU A 79 -9.32 -8.58 8.10
C GLU A 79 -10.34 -7.46 8.08
N ILE A 80 -11.50 -7.66 7.45
CA ILE A 80 -12.58 -6.66 7.47
C ILE A 80 -13.36 -6.81 8.76
N ILE A 81 -13.35 -5.77 9.61
CA ILE A 81 -14.12 -5.74 10.86
C ILE A 81 -15.36 -4.85 10.77
N ASN A 82 -15.42 -3.95 9.79
CA ASN A 82 -16.63 -3.19 9.48
C ASN A 82 -16.68 -2.82 7.99
N ASP A 83 -17.88 -2.78 7.43
CA ASP A 83 -18.16 -2.47 6.03
C ASP A 83 -19.41 -1.59 5.94
N GLN A 84 -19.22 -0.35 5.50
CA GLN A 84 -20.26 0.66 5.45
C GLN A 84 -20.43 1.16 4.01
N ILE A 85 -21.66 1.16 3.52
CA ILE A 85 -22.01 1.68 2.20
C ILE A 85 -22.87 2.92 2.39
N SER A 86 -22.42 4.03 1.80
CA SER A 86 -23.13 5.31 1.72
C SER A 86 -24.15 5.30 0.57
N GLU A 87 -25.13 6.21 0.62
CA GLU A 87 -26.16 6.36 -0.42
C GLU A 87 -25.59 6.72 -1.79
N ASP A 88 -24.46 7.44 -1.83
CA ASP A 88 -23.73 7.78 -3.05
C ASP A 88 -22.88 6.63 -3.61
N GLY A 89 -22.92 5.46 -2.98
CA GLY A 89 -22.15 4.27 -3.33
C GLY A 89 -20.73 4.24 -2.75
N THR A 90 -20.29 5.29 -2.06
CA THR A 90 -19.01 5.27 -1.33
C THR A 90 -19.02 4.13 -0.32
N ARG A 91 -18.00 3.27 -0.36
CA ARG A 91 -17.88 2.13 0.54
C ARG A 91 -16.64 2.26 1.40
N LYS A 92 -16.80 2.23 2.71
CA LYS A 92 -15.74 2.37 3.70
C LYS A 92 -15.56 1.07 4.46
N TRP A 93 -14.32 0.60 4.50
CA TRP A 93 -13.92 -0.56 5.29
C TRP A 93 -13.06 -0.14 6.46
N LEU A 94 -13.34 -0.71 7.63
CA LEU A 94 -12.42 -0.75 8.75
C LEU A 94 -11.73 -2.11 8.73
N LEU A 95 -10.40 -2.08 8.66
CA LEU A 95 -9.58 -3.27 8.50
C LEU A 95 -8.72 -3.49 9.75
N ARG A 96 -8.76 -4.68 10.32
CA ARG A 96 -7.91 -5.13 11.43
C ARG A 96 -6.63 -5.75 10.89
N LEU A 97 -5.51 -5.35 11.51
CA LEU A 97 -4.17 -5.84 11.23
C LEU A 97 -3.80 -6.96 12.22
N GLU A 98 -2.74 -7.72 11.92
CA GLU A 98 -2.33 -8.87 12.74
C GLU A 98 -1.97 -8.51 14.18
N ASP A 99 -1.50 -7.29 14.42
CA ASP A 99 -1.17 -6.75 15.73
C ASP A 99 -2.38 -6.15 16.47
N GLY A 100 -3.59 -6.30 15.93
CA GLY A 100 -4.84 -5.81 16.52
C GLY A 100 -5.15 -4.33 16.27
N ASN A 101 -4.22 -3.58 15.67
CA ASN A 101 -4.50 -2.22 15.21
C ASN A 101 -5.53 -2.23 14.06
N SER A 102 -6.14 -1.08 13.79
CA SER A 102 -7.09 -0.92 12.69
C SER A 102 -6.79 0.28 11.81
N ILE A 103 -7.07 0.15 10.52
CA ILE A 103 -6.94 1.20 9.49
C ILE A 103 -8.19 1.30 8.65
N GLU A 104 -8.35 2.42 7.94
CA GLU A 104 -9.46 2.64 7.04
C GLU A 104 -9.04 2.51 5.58
N THR A 105 -9.94 1.99 4.75
CA THR A 105 -9.84 1.99 3.29
C THR A 105 -11.18 2.43 2.72
N VAL A 106 -11.18 3.33 1.74
CA VAL A 106 -12.43 3.89 1.18
C VAL A 106 -12.43 3.74 -0.33
N PHE A 107 -13.48 3.13 -0.86
CA PHE A 107 -13.78 3.12 -2.29
C PHE A 107 -14.81 4.20 -2.63
N ILE A 108 -14.49 5.02 -3.62
CA ILE A 108 -15.32 6.12 -4.10
C ILE A 108 -15.67 5.84 -5.58
N PRO A 109 -16.91 5.44 -5.88
CA PRO A 109 -17.36 5.25 -7.24
C PRO A 109 -17.68 6.58 -7.93
N GLU A 110 -17.31 6.68 -9.20
CA GLU A 110 -17.63 7.79 -10.09
C GLU A 110 -18.02 7.25 -11.48
N SER A 111 -18.62 8.10 -12.32
CA SER A 111 -18.97 7.69 -13.69
C SER A 111 -17.71 7.32 -14.49
N GLY A 112 -17.52 6.02 -14.72
CA GLY A 112 -16.38 5.46 -15.46
C GLY A 112 -15.05 5.39 -14.69
N ARG A 113 -15.04 5.67 -13.38
CA ARG A 113 -13.84 5.60 -12.53
C ARG A 113 -14.20 5.06 -11.14
N GLY A 114 -13.35 4.21 -10.58
CA GLY A 114 -13.40 3.81 -9.18
C GLY A 114 -12.10 4.17 -8.48
N THR A 115 -12.16 5.04 -7.48
CA THR A 115 -10.98 5.51 -6.74
C THR A 115 -10.90 4.83 -5.39
N LEU A 116 -9.75 4.21 -5.08
CA LEU A 116 -9.48 3.61 -3.78
C LEU A 116 -8.52 4.48 -2.98
N CYS A 117 -8.97 4.92 -1.81
CA CYS A 117 -8.17 5.63 -0.83
C CYS A 117 -7.52 4.62 0.13
N VAL A 118 -6.20 4.59 0.15
CA VAL A 118 -5.38 3.58 0.84
C VAL A 118 -4.58 4.24 1.97
N SER A 119 -4.57 3.60 3.14
CA SER A 119 -3.78 3.99 4.30
C SER A 119 -2.33 3.51 4.17
N SER A 120 -1.39 4.27 4.74
CA SER A 120 0.06 4.01 4.73
C SER A 120 0.65 3.78 6.13
N GLN A 121 -0.02 4.21 7.19
CA GLN A 121 0.41 4.06 8.58
C GLN A 121 -0.79 3.79 9.49
N VAL A 122 -0.53 3.24 10.67
CA VAL A 122 -1.47 3.28 11.79
C VAL A 122 -1.26 4.59 12.54
N GLY A 123 -2.19 5.52 12.40
CA GLY A 123 -2.04 6.87 12.91
C GLY A 123 -1.13 7.74 12.03
N CYS A 124 -0.72 8.92 12.51
CA CYS A 124 0.19 9.82 11.80
C CYS A 124 0.92 10.77 12.75
N ALA A 125 2.24 10.94 12.57
CA ALA A 125 3.10 11.75 13.44
C ALA A 125 3.13 13.25 13.10
N LEU A 126 2.49 13.67 12.00
CA LEU A 126 2.62 15.04 11.48
C LEU A 126 1.80 16.08 12.22
N ASN A 127 0.86 15.67 13.09
CA ASN A 127 0.09 16.58 13.95
C ASN A 127 -0.67 17.69 13.21
N CYS A 128 -1.16 17.42 11.99
CA CYS A 128 -2.01 18.36 11.26
C CYS A 128 -3.31 18.62 12.05
N SER A 129 -3.61 19.88 12.38
CA SER A 129 -4.63 20.24 13.38
C SER A 129 -6.07 19.90 12.97
N PHE A 130 -6.33 19.83 11.67
CA PHE A 130 -7.61 19.46 11.07
C PHE A 130 -7.77 17.95 10.84
N CYS A 131 -6.72 17.15 11.03
CA CYS A 131 -6.73 15.73 10.71
C CYS A 131 -7.15 14.87 11.92
N ALA A 132 -8.19 14.06 11.76
CA ALA A 132 -8.64 13.14 12.81
C ALA A 132 -7.56 12.10 13.16
N THR A 133 -6.86 11.55 12.16
CA THR A 133 -5.76 10.59 12.34
C THR A 133 -4.60 11.17 13.14
N ALA A 134 -4.31 12.47 12.98
CA ALA A 134 -3.26 13.13 13.76
C ALA A 134 -3.57 13.15 15.27
N ARG A 135 -4.85 13.25 15.65
CA ARG A 135 -5.28 13.21 17.07
C ARG A 135 -5.09 11.83 17.71
N GLN A 136 -5.05 10.77 16.91
CA GLN A 136 -4.80 9.40 17.39
C GLN A 136 -3.30 9.17 17.69
N GLY A 137 -2.43 10.08 17.26
CA GLY A 137 -0.98 9.91 17.32
C GLY A 137 -0.47 8.95 16.25
N PHE A 138 0.81 8.60 16.34
CA PHE A 138 1.45 7.60 15.48
C PHE A 138 1.70 6.32 16.27
N ASN A 139 1.39 5.18 15.67
CA ASN A 139 1.71 3.86 16.23
C ASN A 139 2.85 3.22 15.44
N ARG A 140 2.62 2.86 14.18
CA ARG A 140 3.62 2.24 13.31
C ARG A 140 3.35 2.45 11.83
N ASN A 141 4.36 2.14 11.04
CA ASN A 141 4.25 2.00 9.59
C ASN A 141 3.51 0.71 9.22
N LEU A 142 2.75 0.75 8.13
CA LEU A 142 2.21 -0.44 7.50
C LEU A 142 3.30 -1.14 6.67
N THR A 143 3.28 -2.47 6.63
CA THR A 143 4.09 -3.25 5.69
C THR A 143 3.55 -3.09 4.27
N ALA A 144 4.36 -3.39 3.26
CA ALA A 144 3.90 -3.42 1.87
C ALA A 144 2.69 -4.37 1.69
N ALA A 145 2.67 -5.49 2.43
CA ALA A 145 1.57 -6.45 2.43
C ALA A 145 0.25 -5.84 2.93
N GLU A 146 0.29 -5.09 4.03
CA GLU A 146 -0.88 -4.40 4.57
C GLU A 146 -1.38 -3.26 3.66
N ILE A 147 -0.47 -2.58 2.96
CA ILE A 147 -0.83 -1.52 2.00
C ILE A 147 -1.50 -2.13 0.76
N ILE A 148 -0.83 -3.06 0.08
CA ILE A 148 -1.37 -3.65 -1.16
C ILE A 148 -2.58 -4.55 -0.89
N GLY A 149 -2.65 -5.13 0.31
CA GLY A 149 -3.79 -5.91 0.79
C GLY A 149 -5.11 -5.14 0.74
N GLN A 150 -5.08 -3.82 0.98
CA GLN A 150 -6.25 -2.95 0.85
C GLN A 150 -6.81 -2.95 -0.58
N LEU A 151 -5.93 -2.81 -1.59
CA LEU A 151 -6.33 -2.87 -3.00
C LEU A 151 -6.80 -4.25 -3.42
N ARG A 152 -6.12 -5.30 -2.94
CA ARG A 152 -6.50 -6.68 -3.23
C ARG A 152 -7.90 -6.99 -2.68
N LEU A 153 -8.16 -6.64 -1.43
CA LEU A 153 -9.46 -6.81 -0.77
C LEU A 153 -10.55 -6.03 -1.49
N ALA A 154 -10.32 -4.75 -1.78
CA ALA A 154 -11.30 -3.93 -2.50
C ALA A 154 -11.70 -4.56 -3.84
N ASN A 155 -10.72 -5.01 -4.65
CA ASN A 155 -11.02 -5.70 -5.91
C ASN A 155 -11.75 -7.03 -5.73
N GLN A 156 -11.54 -7.75 -4.61
CA GLN A 156 -12.28 -8.97 -4.28
C GLN A 156 -13.74 -8.69 -3.91
N LEU A 157 -14.00 -7.60 -3.19
CA LEU A 157 -15.32 -7.26 -2.66
C LEU A 157 -16.20 -6.51 -3.67
N LEU A 158 -15.57 -5.89 -4.66
CA LEU A 158 -16.22 -5.08 -5.69
C LEU A 158 -16.33 -5.80 -7.04
N VAL A 159 -16.19 -7.13 -7.06
CA VAL A 159 -16.22 -7.94 -8.30
C VAL A 159 -17.40 -7.53 -9.18
N SER A 160 -17.07 -7.07 -10.40
CA SER A 160 -18.04 -6.63 -11.39
C SER A 160 -18.39 -7.78 -12.33
N THR A 161 -19.67 -7.89 -12.71
CA THR A 161 -20.18 -8.83 -13.71
C THR A 161 -19.60 -8.60 -15.11
N ASP A 162 -19.05 -7.41 -15.37
CA ASP A 162 -18.72 -6.96 -16.73
C ASP A 162 -17.23 -7.13 -17.08
N ASN A 163 -16.49 -7.96 -16.33
CA ASN A 163 -15.03 -8.16 -16.46
C ASN A 163 -14.19 -6.86 -16.40
N LYS A 164 -14.78 -5.75 -15.94
CA LYS A 164 -14.07 -4.48 -15.73
C LYS A 164 -13.50 -4.45 -14.32
N ARG A 165 -12.27 -3.97 -14.18
CA ARG A 165 -11.66 -3.75 -12.87
C ARG A 165 -12.43 -2.63 -12.14
N PRO A 166 -12.96 -2.88 -10.92
CA PRO A 166 -13.73 -1.89 -10.20
C PRO A 166 -12.86 -0.72 -9.71
N VAL A 167 -11.64 -1.03 -9.23
CA VAL A 167 -10.66 0.00 -8.86
C VAL A 167 -9.82 0.36 -10.07
N THR A 168 -9.95 1.60 -10.53
CA THR A 168 -9.19 2.14 -11.67
C THR A 168 -8.14 3.15 -11.23
N ASN A 169 -8.28 3.72 -10.04
CA ASN A 169 -7.41 4.75 -9.48
C ASN A 169 -7.12 4.43 -8.01
N VAL A 170 -5.89 4.71 -7.56
CA VAL A 170 -5.48 4.57 -6.16
C VAL A 170 -4.89 5.88 -5.69
N VAL A 171 -5.29 6.33 -4.51
CA VAL A 171 -4.74 7.52 -3.85
C VAL A 171 -4.23 7.15 -2.46
N MET A 172 -2.98 7.52 -2.16
CA MET A 172 -2.37 7.37 -0.84
C MET A 172 -2.80 8.53 0.06
N MET A 173 -4.11 8.61 0.33
CA MET A 173 -4.77 9.68 1.10
C MET A 173 -5.54 9.12 2.31
N GLY A 174 -5.30 7.86 2.69
CA GLY A 174 -5.85 7.28 3.90
C GLY A 174 -5.10 7.76 5.14
N MET A 175 -5.00 6.89 6.14
CA MET A 175 -4.28 7.17 7.37
C MET A 175 -2.75 7.18 7.13
N GLY A 176 -2.07 8.18 7.67
CA GLY A 176 -0.60 8.29 7.64
C GLY A 176 -0.03 9.27 6.62
N GLU A 177 1.25 9.60 6.78
CA GLU A 177 2.08 10.30 5.79
C GLU A 177 2.88 9.25 4.98
N PRO A 178 2.55 9.03 3.70
CA PRO A 178 3.19 7.98 2.90
C PRO A 178 4.72 8.11 2.82
N LEU A 179 5.25 9.34 2.76
CA LEU A 179 6.70 9.55 2.67
C LEU A 179 7.45 9.21 3.97
N LEU A 180 6.77 9.13 5.13
CA LEU A 180 7.37 8.60 6.36
C LEU A 180 7.38 7.06 6.42
N ASN A 181 6.73 6.39 5.45
CA ASN A 181 6.76 4.95 5.26
C ASN A 181 7.30 4.57 3.88
N TYR A 182 8.40 5.21 3.49
CA TYR A 182 8.90 5.23 2.12
C TYR A 182 9.03 3.84 1.49
N ASN A 183 9.84 2.95 2.09
CA ASN A 183 10.14 1.64 1.48
C ASN A 183 8.89 0.78 1.24
N ASN A 184 7.99 0.68 2.22
CA ASN A 184 6.76 -0.12 2.07
C ASN A 184 5.79 0.48 1.05
N VAL A 185 5.70 1.81 1.02
CA VAL A 185 4.85 2.55 0.08
C VAL A 185 5.37 2.41 -1.36
N ILE A 186 6.68 2.55 -1.58
CA ILE A 186 7.31 2.35 -2.89
C ILE A 186 7.06 0.93 -3.41
N GLN A 187 7.28 -0.07 -2.56
CA GLN A 187 7.05 -1.47 -2.94
C GLN A 187 5.57 -1.73 -3.32
N ALA A 188 4.62 -1.23 -2.52
CA ALA A 188 3.20 -1.37 -2.80
C ALA A 188 2.79 -0.62 -4.09
N MET A 189 3.24 0.62 -4.30
CA MET A 189 2.93 1.38 -5.53
C MET A 189 3.58 0.78 -6.77
N THR A 190 4.72 0.11 -6.63
CA THR A 190 5.35 -0.66 -7.71
C THR A 190 4.46 -1.84 -8.09
N LEU A 191 3.93 -2.58 -7.11
CA LEU A 191 2.93 -3.63 -7.36
C LEU A 191 1.64 -3.10 -8.01
N MET A 192 1.16 -1.93 -7.59
CA MET A 192 -0.01 -1.28 -8.21
C MET A 192 0.21 -1.03 -9.71
N GLN A 193 1.43 -0.74 -10.13
CA GLN A 193 1.78 -0.43 -11.51
C GLN A 193 2.23 -1.65 -12.33
N GLU A 194 2.61 -2.75 -11.68
CA GLU A 194 3.14 -3.96 -12.32
C GLU A 194 2.09 -4.64 -13.22
N ASP A 195 2.44 -4.89 -14.47
CA ASP A 195 1.57 -5.47 -15.50
C ASP A 195 1.14 -6.91 -15.15
N PHE A 196 2.00 -7.64 -14.44
CA PHE A 196 1.69 -8.97 -13.92
C PHE A 196 0.85 -8.96 -12.64
N ALA A 197 0.55 -7.77 -12.11
CA ALA A 197 -0.36 -7.53 -11.01
C ALA A 197 -1.52 -6.63 -11.48
N TYR A 198 -1.57 -5.38 -11.02
CA TYR A 198 -2.71 -4.48 -11.27
C TYR A 198 -2.56 -3.60 -12.50
N GLY A 199 -1.37 -3.44 -13.07
CA GLY A 199 -1.12 -2.67 -14.31
C GLY A 199 -1.76 -1.27 -14.32
N LEU A 200 -1.83 -0.60 -13.16
CA LEU A 200 -2.36 0.75 -13.11
C LEU A 200 -1.34 1.71 -13.73
N SER A 201 -1.81 2.60 -14.60
CA SER A 201 -0.94 3.67 -15.09
C SER A 201 -0.41 4.50 -13.93
N LYS A 202 0.85 4.94 -14.00
CA LYS A 202 1.43 5.92 -13.06
C LYS A 202 0.59 7.17 -12.83
N ARG A 203 -0.25 7.55 -13.81
CA ARG A 203 -1.16 8.71 -13.72
C ARG A 203 -2.39 8.43 -12.85
N ARG A 204 -2.70 7.15 -12.61
CA ARG A 204 -3.84 6.67 -11.83
C ARG A 204 -3.45 6.20 -10.43
N VAL A 205 -2.17 6.21 -10.09
CA VAL A 205 -1.65 6.05 -8.73
C VAL A 205 -1.18 7.42 -8.28
N THR A 206 -1.75 7.95 -7.20
CA THR A 206 -1.41 9.27 -6.67
C THR A 206 -0.88 9.16 -5.25
N LEU A 207 0.33 9.64 -5.00
CA LEU A 207 0.85 9.82 -3.65
C LEU A 207 0.51 11.23 -3.17
N SER A 208 -0.12 11.35 -2.00
CA SER A 208 -0.31 12.63 -1.32
C SER A 208 0.74 12.81 -0.23
N THR A 209 1.28 14.01 -0.07
CA THR A 209 2.24 14.33 0.99
C THR A 209 2.03 15.71 1.60
N SER A 210 2.35 15.84 2.88
CA SER A 210 2.43 17.12 3.59
C SER A 210 3.75 17.87 3.32
N GLY A 211 4.69 17.27 2.59
CA GLY A 211 5.90 17.94 2.10
C GLY A 211 7.20 17.49 2.78
N LEU A 212 7.47 16.18 2.81
CA LEU A 212 8.77 15.65 3.24
C LEU A 212 9.78 15.72 2.06
N LEU A 213 10.42 16.89 1.90
CA LEU A 213 11.15 17.22 0.67
C LEU A 213 12.23 16.21 0.23
N PRO A 214 13.07 15.65 1.13
CA PRO A 214 14.07 14.67 0.70
C PRO A 214 13.44 13.44 0.04
N GLU A 215 12.34 12.94 0.60
CA GLU A 215 11.66 11.75 0.08
C GLU A 215 10.86 12.06 -1.19
N MET A 216 10.36 13.29 -1.37
CA MET A 216 9.77 13.72 -2.65
C MET A 216 10.79 13.63 -3.79
N GLN A 217 12.05 13.95 -3.52
CA GLN A 217 13.12 13.86 -4.51
C GLN A 217 13.43 12.40 -4.86
N SER A 218 13.53 11.52 -3.86
CA SER A 218 13.73 10.08 -4.06
C SER A 218 12.56 9.47 -4.86
N LEU A 219 11.31 9.82 -4.51
CA LEU A 219 10.10 9.26 -5.13
C LEU A 219 10.10 9.39 -6.65
N SER A 220 10.53 10.55 -7.15
CA SER A 220 10.57 10.83 -8.61
C SER A 220 11.46 9.88 -9.39
N LYS A 221 12.47 9.29 -8.74
CA LYS A 221 13.42 8.35 -9.33
C LYS A 221 12.98 6.91 -9.13
N ASP A 222 12.53 6.59 -7.92
CA ASP A 222 12.31 5.21 -7.50
C ASP A 222 10.95 4.68 -7.96
N CYS A 223 9.88 5.50 -7.91
CA CYS A 223 8.54 5.10 -8.30
C CYS A 223 7.74 6.30 -8.85
N PRO A 224 7.89 6.62 -10.14
CA PRO A 224 7.21 7.78 -10.73
C PRO A 224 5.69 7.61 -10.69
N VAL A 225 5.00 8.44 -9.91
CA VAL A 225 3.54 8.45 -9.74
C VAL A 225 2.97 9.86 -9.84
N SER A 226 1.65 10.02 -9.95
CA SER A 226 1.00 11.33 -9.74
C SER A 226 1.28 11.82 -8.31
N LEU A 227 1.52 13.12 -8.14
CA LEU A 227 1.80 13.73 -6.85
C LEU A 227 0.68 14.69 -6.48
N ALA A 228 0.20 14.60 -5.24
CA ALA A 228 -0.65 15.60 -4.61
C ALA A 228 0.04 16.18 -3.38
N VAL A 229 -0.16 17.47 -3.11
CA VAL A 229 0.44 18.15 -1.96
C VAL A 229 -0.63 18.77 -1.07
N SER A 230 -0.63 18.33 0.19
CA SER A 230 -1.45 18.85 1.27
C SER A 230 -0.93 20.23 1.72
N LEU A 231 -1.22 21.26 0.92
CA LEU A 231 -0.75 22.63 1.15
C LEU A 231 -1.50 23.31 2.31
N HIS A 232 -2.83 23.40 2.21
CA HIS A 232 -3.78 23.89 3.23
C HIS A 232 -3.61 25.34 3.74
N ALA A 233 -2.67 26.13 3.22
CA ALA A 233 -2.51 27.54 3.54
C ALA A 233 -1.73 28.29 2.45
N PRO A 234 -2.02 29.58 2.20
CA PRO A 234 -1.33 30.38 1.18
C PRO A 234 0.02 30.94 1.66
N ASP A 235 0.25 31.01 2.97
CA ASP A 235 1.45 31.57 3.61
C ASP A 235 2.00 30.65 4.71
N ASP A 236 3.25 30.88 5.10
CA ASP A 236 3.94 30.08 6.12
C ASP A 236 3.36 30.27 7.52
N GLU A 237 2.80 31.45 7.84
CA GLU A 237 2.28 31.72 9.19
C GLU A 237 1.08 30.83 9.51
N LEU A 238 0.11 30.78 8.59
CA LEU A 238 -1.05 29.91 8.72
C LEU A 238 -0.64 28.44 8.56
N ARG A 239 0.25 28.12 7.61
CA ARG A 239 0.66 26.72 7.40
C ARG A 239 1.40 26.15 8.61
N ASN A 240 2.20 26.93 9.32
CA ASN A 240 2.85 26.51 10.56
C ASN A 240 1.84 26.10 11.66
N LYS A 241 0.64 26.69 11.66
CA LYS A 241 -0.44 26.35 12.59
C LYS A 241 -1.21 25.10 12.15
N LEU A 242 -1.45 24.94 10.85
CA LEU A 242 -2.27 23.85 10.30
C LEU A 242 -1.49 22.55 10.02
N VAL A 243 -0.28 22.68 9.48
CA VAL A 243 0.57 21.58 8.98
C VAL A 243 1.99 21.77 9.55
N PRO A 244 2.27 21.29 10.78
CA PRO A 244 3.48 21.62 11.54
C PRO A 244 4.82 21.36 10.84
N ILE A 245 4.89 20.39 9.93
CA ILE A 245 6.11 20.10 9.13
C ILE A 245 6.57 21.31 8.30
N ASN A 246 5.70 22.28 8.05
CA ASN A 246 6.05 23.54 7.37
C ASN A 246 7.17 24.32 8.07
N ARG A 247 7.29 24.23 9.39
CA ARG A 247 8.39 24.87 10.14
C ARG A 247 9.76 24.36 9.69
N ARG A 248 9.83 23.10 9.25
CA ARG A 248 11.04 22.47 8.71
C ARG A 248 11.15 22.70 7.20
N TYR A 249 10.03 22.63 6.48
CA TYR A 249 9.96 22.76 5.03
C TYR A 249 8.91 23.83 4.63
N PRO A 250 9.31 25.12 4.59
CA PRO A 250 8.42 26.23 4.26
C PRO A 250 7.82 26.13 2.86
N VAL A 251 6.70 26.84 2.64
CA VAL A 251 5.90 26.82 1.41
C VAL A 251 6.76 27.03 0.17
N LEU A 252 7.67 28.02 0.17
CA LEU A 252 8.49 28.31 -0.99
C LEU A 252 9.40 27.13 -1.39
N LYS A 253 9.98 26.42 -0.42
CA LYS A 253 10.79 25.22 -0.66
C LYS A 253 9.93 24.05 -1.14
N LEU A 254 8.74 23.90 -0.57
CA LEU A 254 7.77 22.89 -1.00
C LEU A 254 7.35 23.11 -2.46
N MET A 255 7.01 24.34 -2.84
CA MET A 255 6.65 24.68 -4.22
C MET A 255 7.82 24.44 -5.19
N GLN A 256 9.07 24.66 -4.74
CA GLN A 256 10.23 24.32 -5.55
C GLN A 256 10.36 22.80 -5.75
N ALA A 257 10.19 22.01 -4.69
CA ALA A 257 10.20 20.55 -4.79
C ALA A 257 9.10 20.02 -5.73
N CYS A 258 7.90 20.62 -5.73
CA CYS A 258 6.83 20.29 -6.68
C CYS A 258 7.23 20.56 -8.14
N ARG A 259 7.91 21.69 -8.40
CA ARG A 259 8.43 22.02 -9.73
C ARG A 259 9.53 21.05 -10.15
N ASP A 260 10.42 20.69 -9.23
CA ASP A 260 11.49 19.75 -9.50
C ASP A 260 10.95 18.33 -9.78
N TYR A 261 9.91 17.90 -9.05
CA TYR A 261 9.25 16.61 -9.26
C TYR A 261 8.61 16.48 -10.66
N THR A 262 8.08 17.58 -11.21
CA THR A 262 7.46 17.59 -12.54
C THR A 262 8.44 17.91 -13.68
N LYS A 263 9.68 18.23 -13.35
CA LYS A 263 10.70 18.61 -14.33
C LYS A 263 11.00 17.44 -15.27
N GLY A 264 10.82 17.66 -16.58
CA GLY A 264 11.07 16.64 -17.60
C GLY A 264 9.92 15.63 -17.79
N LEU A 265 8.80 15.79 -17.10
CA LEU A 265 7.62 14.93 -17.23
C LEU A 265 6.49 15.69 -17.95
N PRO A 266 6.34 15.51 -19.29
CA PRO A 266 5.37 16.27 -20.05
C PRO A 266 3.94 15.99 -19.57
N HIS A 267 3.18 17.07 -19.36
CA HIS A 267 1.79 17.06 -18.91
C HIS A 267 1.54 16.48 -17.51
N GLN A 268 2.57 16.35 -16.67
CA GLN A 268 2.38 16.00 -15.27
C GLN A 268 2.10 17.26 -14.44
N LYS A 269 1.07 17.19 -13.59
CA LYS A 269 0.68 18.27 -12.68
C LYS A 269 0.79 17.75 -11.25
N VAL A 270 1.20 18.63 -10.34
CA VAL A 270 1.03 18.41 -8.90
C VAL A 270 -0.32 19.02 -8.53
N THR A 271 -1.16 18.24 -7.86
CA THR A 271 -2.49 18.69 -7.41
C THR A 271 -2.43 19.14 -5.95
#